data_AF-A0AAX4H492-F1
#
_entry.id   AF-A0AAX4H492-F1
#
_cell.length_a   1.000
_cell.length_b   1.000
_cell.length_c   1.000
_cell.angle_alpha   90.00
_cell.angle_beta   90.00
_cell.angle_gamma   90.00
#
_symmetry.space_group_name_H-M   'P 1'
#
loop_
_entity.id
_entity.type
_entity.pdbx_description
1 polymer ?
#
loop_
_entity_poly.entity_id
_entity_poly.type
_entity_poly.pdbx_seq_one_letter_code
_entity_poly.pdbx_strand_id
1 'polypeptide(L)'
;MVNIKRDGQAYDHKNKDKDIAIDSELLGDQLSYGGSGNGQDTGHQHKEDDDDDVAAAAAASLVSDSDTANAAAAALSHQQPHHHHHHMHQHQHQQQMHQQMAYENHYGQLLHAAAATAVARHRVDNTILQPTTLPQTGGNKPQHGTEAWHRLRRENHKEVERRRRELINSGIKDLAALIPTPDTNKAQILQRAVEFIRRLKENENNNIEKWTLEKLLTEQAVSELNASNEKLKAELERAYREIEQLRRTLNEK
;
A
#
# COMPACT_ATOMS: atom_id res chain seq x y z
N MET A 1 -27.15 -24.88 67.13
CA MET A 1 -26.15 -23.81 67.40
C MET A 1 -24.78 -24.38 67.12
N VAL A 2 -23.94 -23.71 66.33
CA VAL A 2 -22.59 -24.19 65.98
C VAL A 2 -21.60 -23.07 66.30
N ASN A 3 -20.82 -23.25 67.38
CA ASN A 3 -19.76 -22.32 67.75
C ASN A 3 -18.46 -22.75 67.07
N ILE A 4 -17.94 -21.92 66.18
CA ILE A 4 -16.56 -22.03 65.68
C ILE A 4 -15.83 -20.76 66.12
N LYS A 5 -14.67 -20.92 66.77
CA LYS A 5 -13.91 -19.84 67.40
C LYS A 5 -13.27 -18.94 66.35
N ARG A 6 -13.15 -17.64 66.68
CA ARG A 6 -12.30 -16.69 65.95
C ARG A 6 -10.97 -16.58 66.68
N ASP A 7 -9.99 -17.38 66.28
CA ASP A 7 -8.62 -17.24 66.75
C ASP A 7 -7.85 -16.37 65.75
N GLY A 8 -7.58 -15.12 66.14
CA GLY A 8 -6.81 -14.17 65.33
C GLY A 8 -5.31 -14.30 65.61
N GLN A 9 -4.49 -14.47 64.57
CA GLN A 9 -3.04 -14.37 64.69
C GLN A 9 -2.53 -13.07 64.05
N ALA A 10 -1.64 -12.39 64.77
CA ALA A 10 -0.96 -11.19 64.29
C ALA A 10 0.23 -11.58 63.41
N TYR A 11 0.36 -10.94 62.25
CA TYR A 11 1.52 -11.11 61.37
C TYR A 11 2.66 -10.20 61.84
N ASP A 12 3.68 -10.81 62.44
CA ASP A 12 4.92 -10.16 62.87
C ASP A 12 5.69 -9.60 61.66
N HIS A 13 6.16 -8.35 61.78
CA HIS A 13 6.72 -7.59 60.66
C HIS A 13 8.22 -7.37 60.88
N LYS A 14 9.02 -8.35 60.46
CA LYS A 14 10.48 -8.33 60.64
C LYS A 14 11.21 -8.26 59.31
N ASN A 15 11.96 -7.17 59.14
CA ASN A 15 12.86 -6.98 58.01
C ASN A 15 13.81 -8.18 57.86
N LYS A 16 13.96 -8.62 56.62
CA LYS A 16 15.28 -9.03 56.10
C LYS A 16 15.46 -8.32 54.79
N ASP A 17 16.21 -7.23 54.84
CA ASP A 17 16.74 -6.57 53.65
C ASP A 17 17.45 -7.63 52.81
N LYS A 18 17.10 -7.68 51.53
CA LYS A 18 17.81 -8.47 50.52
C LYS A 18 18.40 -7.47 49.56
N ASP A 19 19.70 -7.28 49.66
CA ASP A 19 20.46 -6.51 48.69
C ASP A 19 20.22 -7.08 47.29
N ILE A 20 19.60 -6.28 46.43
CA ILE A 20 19.55 -6.57 45.01
C ILE A 20 20.89 -6.10 44.45
N ALA A 21 21.90 -6.96 44.56
CA ALA A 21 23.13 -6.81 43.81
C ALA A 21 22.77 -6.83 42.32
N ILE A 22 22.98 -5.70 41.64
CA ILE A 22 22.87 -5.60 40.19
C ILE A 22 24.31 -5.67 39.66
N ASP A 23 24.69 -6.85 39.16
CA ASP A 23 26.02 -7.06 38.58
C ASP A 23 26.25 -6.06 37.45
N SER A 24 27.21 -5.16 37.67
CA SER A 24 27.41 -3.96 36.85
C SER A 24 28.33 -4.20 35.65
N GLU A 25 28.42 -5.45 35.18
CA GLU A 25 29.33 -5.89 34.13
C GLU A 25 28.65 -6.05 32.75
N LEU A 26 27.32 -6.02 32.70
CA LEU A 26 26.53 -6.17 31.46
C LEU A 26 26.27 -4.82 30.72
N LEU A 27 27.22 -3.88 30.77
CA LEU A 27 27.10 -2.59 30.06
C LEU A 27 28.46 -1.96 29.69
N GLY A 28 29.31 -2.71 28.99
CA GLY A 28 30.55 -2.21 28.40
C GLY A 28 30.84 -2.91 27.06
N ASP A 29 31.24 -2.12 26.06
CA ASP A 29 31.72 -2.50 24.73
C ASP A 29 30.76 -3.34 23.82
N GLN A 30 30.72 -3.13 22.49
CA GLN A 30 31.39 -2.13 21.66
C GLN A 30 30.52 -1.80 20.42
N LEU A 31 30.55 -0.55 19.96
CA LEU A 31 30.14 -0.18 18.60
C LEU A 31 31.33 -0.34 17.64
N SER A 32 31.04 -0.53 16.35
CA SER A 32 31.99 -0.62 15.23
C SER A 32 32.80 -1.93 15.12
N TYR A 33 32.34 -2.83 14.25
CA TYR A 33 33.05 -3.02 12.98
C TYR A 33 32.13 -3.55 11.87
N GLY A 34 32.30 -3.02 10.65
CA GLY A 34 31.76 -3.63 9.43
C GLY A 34 32.87 -4.39 8.72
N GLY A 35 32.64 -5.65 8.34
CA GLY A 35 33.66 -6.48 7.70
C GLY A 35 33.06 -7.61 6.87
N SER A 36 33.48 -7.71 5.61
CA SER A 36 33.05 -8.77 4.70
C SER A 36 33.67 -10.12 5.08
N GLY A 37 32.83 -11.09 5.45
CA GLY A 37 33.24 -12.48 5.67
C GLY A 37 33.07 -13.31 4.39
N ASN A 38 34.15 -13.51 3.63
CA ASN A 38 34.15 -14.42 2.48
C ASN A 38 34.22 -15.87 2.99
N GLY A 39 33.13 -16.63 2.84
CA GLY A 39 33.03 -18.03 3.29
C GLY A 39 32.85 -18.99 2.12
N GLN A 40 33.88 -19.79 1.83
CA GLN A 40 33.78 -20.90 0.88
C GLN A 40 33.26 -22.14 1.61
N ASP A 41 32.21 -22.77 1.06
CA ASP A 41 31.82 -24.14 1.38
C ASP A 41 31.53 -24.91 0.09
N THR A 42 31.69 -26.23 0.10
CA THR A 42 31.72 -27.08 -1.10
C THR A 42 31.01 -28.41 -0.86
N GLY A 43 29.82 -28.60 -1.44
CA GLY A 43 29.04 -29.84 -1.28
C GLY A 43 28.01 -30.11 -2.39
N HIS A 44 28.30 -31.15 -3.19
CA HIS A 44 27.40 -31.96 -4.05
C HIS A 44 26.28 -31.33 -4.92
N GLN A 45 26.46 -31.48 -6.25
CA GLN A 45 25.59 -32.19 -7.23
C GLN A 45 24.17 -32.63 -6.73
N HIS A 46 23.11 -32.63 -7.55
CA HIS A 46 23.04 -33.35 -8.84
C HIS A 46 21.68 -33.13 -9.59
N LYS A 47 21.67 -32.74 -10.89
CA LYS A 47 20.51 -32.74 -11.84
C LYS A 47 19.27 -31.88 -11.45
N GLU A 48 18.29 -31.50 -12.28
CA GLU A 48 17.95 -31.62 -13.72
C GLU A 48 16.91 -30.49 -14.03
N ASP A 49 16.68 -29.88 -15.22
CA ASP A 49 17.50 -29.36 -16.35
C ASP A 49 16.55 -28.35 -17.14
N ASP A 50 16.71 -28.12 -18.46
CA ASP A 50 15.86 -27.36 -19.46
C ASP A 50 15.74 -25.79 -19.51
N ASP A 51 16.06 -25.25 -20.70
CA ASP A 51 15.55 -24.11 -21.52
C ASP A 51 15.04 -22.75 -20.94
N ASP A 52 15.64 -21.62 -21.39
CA ASP A 52 15.16 -20.79 -22.54
C ASP A 52 16.03 -19.51 -22.76
N ASP A 53 16.64 -19.34 -23.94
CA ASP A 53 17.60 -18.24 -24.24
C ASP A 53 16.94 -17.10 -25.07
N VAL A 54 16.56 -15.98 -24.44
CA VAL A 54 15.64 -14.99 -25.04
C VAL A 54 16.33 -13.71 -25.55
N ALA A 55 16.51 -13.67 -26.88
CA ALA A 55 16.50 -12.51 -27.78
C ALA A 55 17.51 -11.33 -27.61
N ALA A 56 18.40 -11.19 -28.60
CA ALA A 56 18.98 -9.89 -29.01
C ALA A 56 19.38 -9.87 -30.50
N ALA A 57 18.40 -9.84 -31.41
CA ALA A 57 18.64 -9.88 -32.86
C ALA A 57 19.18 -8.55 -33.43
N ALA A 58 20.50 -8.39 -33.46
CA ALA A 58 21.18 -7.21 -34.01
C ALA A 58 21.22 -7.21 -35.56
N ALA A 59 20.09 -6.88 -36.19
CA ALA A 59 19.94 -6.79 -37.65
C ALA A 59 20.58 -5.52 -38.25
N ALA A 60 21.91 -5.45 -38.27
CA ALA A 60 22.64 -4.40 -38.98
C ALA A 60 22.55 -4.63 -40.50
N SER A 61 21.90 -3.71 -41.22
CA SER A 61 21.69 -3.83 -42.67
C SER A 61 22.99 -3.55 -43.45
N LEU A 62 23.42 -4.54 -44.23
CA LEU A 62 24.42 -4.39 -45.30
C LEU A 62 23.71 -4.60 -46.64
N VAL A 63 23.54 -3.52 -47.40
CA VAL A 63 23.05 -3.54 -48.79
C VAL A 63 24.10 -2.89 -49.69
N SER A 64 24.41 -3.53 -50.81
CA SER A 64 25.54 -3.18 -51.68
C SER A 64 25.24 -2.00 -52.62
N ASP A 65 26.30 -1.31 -53.04
CA ASP A 65 26.25 -0.12 -53.89
C ASP A 65 25.84 -0.41 -55.37
N SER A 66 24.55 -0.58 -55.65
CA SER A 66 24.02 -0.59 -57.03
C SER A 66 22.92 0.45 -57.32
N ASP A 67 22.04 0.73 -56.37
CA ASP A 67 20.76 1.40 -56.68
C ASP A 67 20.79 2.93 -56.48
N THR A 68 21.87 3.44 -55.91
CA THR A 68 22.07 4.86 -55.52
C THR A 68 21.98 5.84 -56.69
N ALA A 69 22.15 5.37 -57.93
CA ALA A 69 22.08 6.21 -59.14
C ALA A 69 20.67 6.70 -59.47
N ASN A 70 19.61 5.95 -59.14
CA ASN A 70 18.25 6.24 -59.63
C ASN A 70 17.44 7.14 -58.68
N ALA A 71 17.87 7.26 -57.41
CA ALA A 71 17.19 8.08 -56.41
C ALA A 71 17.31 9.60 -56.67
N ALA A 72 18.37 10.04 -57.34
CA ALA A 72 18.66 11.46 -57.55
C ALA A 72 17.66 12.18 -58.47
N ALA A 73 16.99 11.46 -59.39
CA ALA A 73 16.08 12.05 -60.37
C ALA A 73 14.71 12.45 -59.80
N ALA A 74 14.28 11.84 -58.69
CA ALA A 74 12.94 12.07 -58.11
C ALA A 74 12.83 13.35 -57.26
N ALA A 75 13.96 13.98 -56.90
CA ALA A 75 14.03 15.02 -55.87
C ALA A 75 13.52 16.41 -56.30
N LEU A 76 13.17 16.63 -57.57
CA LEU A 76 12.95 17.98 -58.13
C LEU A 76 11.51 18.23 -58.64
N SER A 77 10.56 17.30 -58.46
CA SER A 77 9.23 17.41 -59.08
C SER A 77 8.05 16.87 -58.26
N HIS A 78 7.97 17.17 -56.96
CA HIS A 78 6.65 17.31 -56.32
C HIS A 78 6.65 18.24 -55.10
N GLN A 79 5.90 19.33 -55.18
CA GLN A 79 5.70 20.27 -54.08
C GLN A 79 4.22 20.26 -53.66
N GLN A 80 3.85 19.29 -52.81
CA GLN A 80 2.49 19.15 -52.25
C GLN A 80 2.51 18.90 -50.72
N PRO A 81 1.46 19.32 -49.99
CA PRO A 81 1.55 19.58 -48.55
C PRO A 81 1.31 18.34 -47.66
N HIS A 82 2.27 17.41 -47.61
CA HIS A 82 2.15 16.17 -46.81
C HIS A 82 2.23 16.34 -45.28
N HIS A 83 2.63 17.51 -44.75
CA HIS A 83 2.84 17.70 -43.30
C HIS A 83 1.60 17.45 -42.42
N HIS A 84 0.38 17.70 -42.92
CA HIS A 84 -0.81 17.73 -42.08
C HIS A 84 -1.21 16.34 -41.52
N HIS A 85 -1.00 15.27 -42.29
CA HIS A 85 -1.39 13.91 -41.88
C HIS A 85 -0.48 13.35 -40.78
N HIS A 86 0.84 13.51 -40.92
CA HIS A 86 1.80 13.09 -39.89
C HIS A 86 1.61 13.88 -38.59
N HIS A 87 1.33 15.19 -38.68
CA HIS A 87 1.07 16.02 -37.52
C HIS A 87 -0.22 15.63 -36.78
N MET A 88 -1.31 15.31 -37.51
CA MET A 88 -2.55 14.78 -36.91
C MET A 88 -2.32 13.48 -36.13
N HIS A 89 -1.57 12.53 -36.68
CA HIS A 89 -1.31 11.25 -36.00
C HIS A 89 -0.42 11.42 -34.75
N GLN A 90 0.61 12.26 -34.86
CA GLN A 90 1.47 12.63 -33.71
C GLN A 90 0.67 13.35 -32.61
N HIS A 91 -0.23 14.27 -32.98
CA HIS A 91 -1.07 15.00 -32.03
C HIS A 91 -2.10 14.08 -31.35
N GLN A 92 -2.68 13.12 -32.07
CA GLN A 92 -3.59 12.12 -31.51
C GLN A 92 -2.89 11.24 -30.46
N HIS A 93 -1.69 10.73 -30.77
CA HIS A 93 -0.88 9.97 -29.81
C HIS A 93 -0.51 10.80 -28.56
N GLN A 94 -0.15 12.08 -28.76
CA GLN A 94 0.20 12.99 -27.67
C GLN A 94 -1.00 13.41 -26.79
N GLN A 95 -2.22 13.43 -27.33
CA GLN A 95 -3.46 13.53 -26.55
C GLN A 95 -3.73 12.26 -25.74
N GLN A 96 -3.49 11.08 -26.32
CA GLN A 96 -3.71 9.80 -25.64
C GLN A 96 -2.78 9.63 -24.42
N MET A 97 -1.50 10.01 -24.57
CA MET A 97 -0.54 10.10 -23.46
C MET A 97 -0.97 11.11 -22.38
N HIS A 98 -1.47 12.29 -22.77
CA HIS A 98 -2.01 13.26 -21.81
C HIS A 98 -3.23 12.73 -21.05
N GLN A 99 -4.12 12.00 -21.71
CA GLN A 99 -5.31 11.42 -21.07
C GLN A 99 -4.91 10.35 -20.04
N GLN A 100 -3.87 9.55 -20.34
CA GLN A 100 -3.31 8.58 -19.40
C GLN A 100 -2.69 9.27 -18.18
N MET A 101 -1.80 10.25 -18.37
CA MET A 101 -1.21 11.01 -17.26
C MET A 101 -2.24 11.79 -16.44
N ALA A 102 -3.31 12.31 -17.07
CA ALA A 102 -4.39 12.99 -16.37
C ALA A 102 -5.19 12.03 -15.48
N TYR A 103 -5.45 10.80 -15.94
CA TYR A 103 -6.13 9.77 -15.15
C TYR A 103 -5.28 9.34 -13.95
N GLU A 104 -3.98 9.10 -14.16
CA GLU A 104 -3.03 8.75 -13.10
C GLU A 104 -2.86 9.89 -12.07
N ASN A 105 -2.73 11.15 -12.54
CA ASN A 105 -2.69 12.31 -11.65
C ASN A 105 -4.00 12.52 -10.88
N HIS A 106 -5.16 12.25 -11.49
CA HIS A 106 -6.44 12.37 -10.79
C HIS A 106 -6.58 11.31 -9.68
N TYR A 107 -6.19 10.06 -9.96
CA TYR A 107 -6.19 8.98 -8.97
C TYR A 107 -5.17 9.26 -7.85
N GLY A 108 -3.97 9.72 -8.21
CA GLY A 108 -2.95 10.18 -7.27
C GLY A 108 -3.40 11.37 -6.42
N GLN A 109 -4.14 12.33 -6.99
CA GLN A 109 -4.74 13.44 -6.24
C GLN A 109 -5.87 12.99 -5.31
N LEU A 110 -6.70 12.01 -5.69
CA LEU A 110 -7.70 11.44 -4.78
C LEU A 110 -7.02 10.77 -3.58
N LEU A 111 -5.99 9.95 -3.83
CA LEU A 111 -5.19 9.33 -2.77
C LEU A 111 -4.48 10.37 -1.89
N HIS A 112 -3.88 11.41 -2.48
CA HIS A 112 -3.20 12.46 -1.73
C HIS A 112 -4.17 13.35 -0.95
N ALA A 113 -5.37 13.63 -1.47
CA ALA A 113 -6.42 14.36 -0.76
C ALA A 113 -7.02 13.54 0.39
N ALA A 114 -7.21 12.23 0.19
CA ALA A 114 -7.61 11.30 1.25
C ALA A 114 -6.52 11.22 2.34
N ALA A 115 -5.25 11.10 1.95
CA ALA A 115 -4.11 11.11 2.87
C ALA A 115 -3.98 12.45 3.62
N ALA A 116 -4.11 13.59 2.94
CA ALA A 116 -4.10 14.91 3.56
C ALA A 116 -5.27 15.09 4.55
N THR A 117 -6.45 14.54 4.23
CA THR A 117 -7.62 14.54 5.14
C THR A 117 -7.40 13.63 6.34
N ALA A 118 -6.76 12.47 6.16
CA ALA A 118 -6.36 11.57 7.24
C ALA A 118 -5.28 12.19 8.14
N VAL A 119 -4.28 12.87 7.57
CA VAL A 119 -3.25 13.63 8.31
C VAL A 119 -3.87 14.82 9.04
N ALA A 120 -4.82 15.54 8.45
CA ALA A 120 -5.56 16.61 9.12
C ALA A 120 -6.37 16.09 10.32
N ARG A 121 -7.00 14.91 10.21
CA ARG A 121 -7.65 14.22 11.33
C ARG A 121 -6.65 13.77 12.40
N HIS A 122 -5.51 13.18 12.03
CA HIS A 122 -4.47 12.81 13.00
C HIS A 122 -3.80 14.02 13.66
N ARG A 123 -3.82 15.21 13.05
CA ARG A 123 -3.16 16.40 13.61
C ARG A 123 -3.85 16.96 14.87
N VAL A 124 -5.14 16.67 15.08
CA VAL A 124 -5.81 16.93 16.38
C VAL A 124 -5.64 15.79 17.38
N ASP A 125 -5.27 14.60 16.92
CA ASP A 125 -5.21 13.37 17.73
C ASP A 125 -3.79 12.99 18.18
N ASN A 126 -2.76 13.67 17.65
CA ASN A 126 -1.34 13.46 17.99
C ASN A 126 -0.97 13.81 19.45
N THR A 127 -1.95 14.16 20.28
CA THR A 127 -1.81 14.25 21.75
C THR A 127 -1.65 12.86 22.39
N ILE A 128 -2.12 11.79 21.73
CA ILE A 128 -2.15 10.41 22.26
C ILE A 128 -0.75 9.79 22.40
N LEU A 129 0.23 10.23 21.60
CA LEU A 129 1.60 9.69 21.60
C LEU A 129 2.62 10.53 22.40
N GLN A 130 2.16 11.40 23.31
CA GLN A 130 3.09 11.93 24.32
C GLN A 130 3.53 10.78 25.24
N PRO A 131 4.84 10.58 25.49
CA PRO A 131 5.26 9.74 26.61
C PRO A 131 4.68 10.32 27.90
N THR A 132 4.37 9.47 28.88
CA THR A 132 3.65 9.86 30.12
C THR A 132 4.51 10.70 31.08
N THR A 133 5.04 11.82 30.60
CA THR A 133 5.74 12.82 31.39
C THR A 133 4.76 13.44 32.36
N LEU A 134 5.12 13.40 33.65
CA LEU A 134 4.31 13.94 34.72
C LEU A 134 4.03 15.44 34.49
N PRO A 135 2.85 15.95 34.87
CA PRO A 135 2.65 17.40 34.92
C PRO A 135 3.73 18.01 35.82
N GLN A 136 4.44 19.03 35.35
CA GLN A 136 5.42 19.72 36.19
C GLN A 136 4.70 20.39 37.35
N THR A 137 4.80 19.80 38.54
CA THR A 137 4.32 20.41 39.79
C THR A 137 5.23 21.60 40.11
N GLY A 138 4.85 22.79 39.64
CA GLY A 138 5.58 24.02 39.86
C GLY A 138 5.65 24.37 41.36
N GLY A 139 6.85 24.72 41.82
CA GLY A 139 7.12 25.04 43.23
C GLY A 139 7.45 23.81 44.09
N ASN A 140 8.64 23.82 44.70
CA ASN A 140 9.07 22.95 45.79
C ASN A 140 8.79 21.44 45.63
N LYS A 141 9.66 20.77 44.87
CA LYS A 141 9.87 19.32 45.01
C LYS A 141 10.27 19.05 46.49
N PRO A 142 9.52 18.26 47.27
CA PRO A 142 9.87 17.99 48.68
C PRO A 142 11.21 17.26 48.78
N GLN A 143 11.94 17.50 49.87
CA GLN A 143 13.28 16.95 50.07
C GLN A 143 13.27 15.41 50.05
N HIS A 144 14.23 14.82 49.34
CA HIS A 144 14.33 13.36 49.16
C HIS A 144 14.41 12.64 50.52
N GLY A 145 13.67 11.55 50.67
CA GLY A 145 13.55 10.82 51.95
C GLY A 145 12.52 11.37 52.94
N THR A 146 11.94 12.55 52.72
CA THR A 146 10.83 13.04 53.58
C THR A 146 9.54 12.28 53.31
N GLU A 147 8.67 12.17 54.33
CA GLU A 147 7.36 11.51 54.18
C GLU A 147 6.51 12.17 53.07
N ALA A 148 6.62 13.50 52.90
CA ALA A 148 6.02 14.24 51.81
C ALA A 148 6.54 13.81 50.43
N TRP A 149 7.83 13.52 50.27
CA TRP A 149 8.40 12.97 49.03
C TRP A 149 7.91 11.55 48.75
N HIS A 150 7.91 10.68 49.76
CA HIS A 150 7.36 9.32 49.64
C HIS A 150 5.84 9.30 49.38
N ARG A 151 5.10 10.31 49.84
CA ARG A 151 3.68 10.52 49.54
C ARG A 151 3.51 11.00 48.09
N LEU A 152 4.22 12.05 47.68
CA LEU A 152 4.17 12.60 46.32
C LEU A 152 4.54 11.54 45.26
N ARG A 153 5.57 10.73 45.50
CA ARG A 153 5.98 9.64 44.59
C ARG A 153 4.89 8.58 44.42
N ARG A 154 4.18 8.22 45.49
CA ARG A 154 3.04 7.27 45.44
C ARG A 154 1.85 7.84 44.68
N GLU A 155 1.47 9.10 44.93
CA GLU A 155 0.33 9.71 44.24
C GLU A 155 0.62 9.95 42.75
N ASN A 156 1.85 10.34 42.38
CA ASN A 156 2.25 10.41 40.96
C ASN A 156 2.20 9.04 40.26
N HIS A 157 2.63 7.96 40.93
CA HIS A 157 2.51 6.61 40.38
C HIS A 157 1.05 6.18 40.18
N LYS A 158 0.16 6.49 41.13
CA LYS A 158 -1.29 6.26 40.97
C LYS A 158 -1.86 7.04 39.79
N GLU A 159 -1.48 8.32 39.65
CA GLU A 159 -1.94 9.20 38.57
C GLU A 159 -1.48 8.71 37.18
N VAL A 160 -0.24 8.25 37.05
CA VAL A 160 0.27 7.61 35.82
C VAL A 160 -0.55 6.37 35.44
N GLU A 161 -0.80 5.48 36.41
CA GLU A 161 -1.57 4.26 36.16
C GLU A 161 -3.07 4.55 35.93
N ARG A 162 -3.62 5.61 36.54
CA ARG A 162 -4.98 6.11 36.26
C ARG A 162 -5.10 6.55 34.80
N ARG A 163 -4.21 7.44 34.34
CA ARG A 163 -4.18 7.90 32.94
C ARG A 163 -4.00 6.74 31.95
N ARG A 164 -3.08 5.82 32.24
CA ARG A 164 -2.87 4.61 31.43
C ARG A 164 -4.15 3.76 31.33
N ARG A 165 -4.85 3.55 32.44
CA ARG A 165 -6.15 2.83 32.44
C ARG A 165 -7.22 3.58 31.66
N GLU A 166 -7.27 4.90 31.75
CA GLU A 166 -8.24 5.72 31.02
C GLU A 166 -8.02 5.68 29.51
N LEU A 167 -6.76 5.79 29.04
CA LEU A 167 -6.41 5.63 27.62
C LEU A 167 -6.80 4.24 27.09
N ILE A 168 -6.47 3.17 27.83
CA ILE A 168 -6.86 1.79 27.48
C ILE A 168 -8.40 1.64 27.50
N ASN A 169 -9.10 2.28 28.44
CA ASN A 169 -10.55 2.26 28.52
C ASN A 169 -11.23 3.04 27.38
N SER A 170 -10.60 4.09 26.85
CA SER A 170 -11.08 4.78 25.64
C SER A 170 -10.92 3.88 24.43
N GLY A 171 -9.69 3.44 24.13
CA GLY A 171 -9.42 2.65 22.92
C GLY A 171 -10.25 1.38 22.79
N ILE A 172 -10.67 0.75 23.91
CA ILE A 172 -11.60 -0.38 23.90
C ILE A 172 -13.04 0.04 23.55
N LYS A 173 -13.52 1.21 23.99
CA LYS A 173 -14.82 1.76 23.58
C LYS A 173 -14.80 2.22 22.13
N ASP A 174 -13.72 2.87 21.71
CA ASP A 174 -13.52 3.38 20.36
C ASP A 174 -13.48 2.20 19.37
N LEU A 175 -12.82 1.10 19.74
CA LEU A 175 -12.89 -0.18 19.03
C LEU A 175 -14.30 -0.78 19.01
N ALA A 176 -15.04 -0.77 20.13
CA ALA A 176 -16.41 -1.29 20.18
C ALA A 176 -17.37 -0.53 19.24
N ALA A 177 -17.18 0.78 19.05
CA ALA A 177 -17.98 1.59 18.14
C ALA A 177 -17.76 1.26 16.65
N LEU A 178 -16.68 0.56 16.31
CA LEU A 178 -16.37 0.11 14.93
C LEU A 178 -16.89 -1.31 14.64
N ILE A 179 -17.37 -2.05 15.65
CA ILE A 179 -17.85 -3.43 15.51
C ILE A 179 -19.38 -3.41 15.32
N PRO A 180 -19.98 -4.24 14.45
CA PRO A 180 -21.43 -4.28 14.25
C PRO A 180 -22.29 -4.66 15.47
N THR A 181 -21.69 -5.19 16.54
CA THR A 181 -22.35 -5.53 17.80
C THR A 181 -21.94 -4.57 18.93
N PRO A 182 -22.89 -3.83 19.55
CA PRO A 182 -22.58 -2.89 20.64
C PRO A 182 -22.36 -3.63 21.97
N ASP A 183 -21.25 -4.35 22.06
CA ASP A 183 -20.84 -5.10 23.25
C ASP A 183 -20.23 -4.20 24.33
N THR A 184 -20.52 -4.47 25.61
CA THR A 184 -19.94 -3.73 26.75
C THR A 184 -18.82 -4.49 27.49
N ASN A 185 -18.69 -5.79 27.24
CA ASN A 185 -17.69 -6.64 27.87
C ASN A 185 -16.36 -6.59 27.09
N LYS A 186 -15.30 -6.07 27.74
CA LYS A 186 -13.96 -5.92 27.17
C LYS A 186 -13.43 -7.18 26.47
N ALA A 187 -13.64 -8.36 27.05
CA ALA A 187 -13.15 -9.61 26.46
C ALA A 187 -13.91 -9.97 25.17
N GLN A 188 -15.22 -9.71 25.14
CA GLN A 188 -16.03 -9.92 23.94
C GLN A 188 -15.73 -8.87 22.87
N ILE A 189 -15.59 -7.59 23.22
CA ILE A 189 -15.17 -6.54 22.27
C ILE A 189 -13.87 -6.94 21.56
N LEU A 190 -12.86 -7.41 22.29
CA LEU A 190 -11.59 -7.85 21.71
C LEU A 190 -11.74 -9.11 20.84
N GLN A 191 -12.57 -10.08 21.24
CA GLN A 191 -12.84 -11.27 20.42
C GLN A 191 -13.58 -10.91 19.13
N ARG A 192 -14.67 -10.12 19.22
CA ARG A 192 -15.46 -9.65 18.09
C ARG A 192 -14.66 -8.77 17.13
N ALA A 193 -13.72 -7.97 17.63
CA ALA A 193 -12.78 -7.24 16.79
C ALA A 193 -11.96 -8.18 15.90
N VAL A 194 -11.39 -9.26 16.46
CA VAL A 194 -10.59 -10.23 15.70
C VAL A 194 -11.45 -10.98 14.69
N GLU A 195 -12.67 -11.39 15.07
CA GLU A 195 -13.65 -12.01 14.16
C GLU A 195 -14.03 -11.07 13.01
N PHE A 196 -14.31 -9.80 13.31
CA PHE A 196 -14.72 -8.79 12.32
C PHE A 196 -13.58 -8.41 11.38
N ILE A 197 -12.35 -8.23 11.88
CA ILE A 197 -11.16 -7.95 11.05
C ILE A 197 -10.88 -9.12 10.08
N ARG A 198 -11.05 -10.37 10.51
CA ARG A 198 -10.94 -11.54 9.62
C ARG A 198 -12.00 -11.50 8.52
N ARG A 199 -13.26 -11.28 8.88
CA ARG A 199 -14.37 -11.18 7.93
C ARG A 199 -14.23 -9.99 6.96
N LEU A 200 -13.66 -8.87 7.40
CA LEU A 200 -13.37 -7.73 6.53
C LEU A 200 -12.33 -8.08 5.46
N LYS A 201 -11.24 -8.78 5.83
CA LYS A 201 -10.23 -9.25 4.86
C LYS A 201 -10.76 -10.29 3.88
N GLU A 202 -11.59 -11.22 4.37
CA GLU A 202 -12.28 -12.20 3.52
C GLU A 202 -13.22 -11.50 2.53
N ASN A 203 -14.01 -10.53 3.00
CA ASN A 203 -14.87 -9.72 2.15
C ASN A 203 -14.07 -8.85 1.16
N GLU A 204 -12.93 -8.27 1.55
CA GLU A 204 -12.03 -7.53 0.67
C GLU A 204 -11.51 -8.43 -0.47
N ASN A 205 -11.03 -9.64 -0.16
CA ASN A 205 -10.63 -10.64 -1.15
C ASN A 205 -11.77 -10.98 -2.11
N ASN A 206 -12.97 -11.31 -1.58
CA ASN A 206 -14.13 -11.68 -2.40
C ASN A 206 -14.60 -10.53 -3.30
N ASN A 207 -14.45 -9.27 -2.88
CA ASN A 207 -14.73 -8.11 -3.72
C ASN A 207 -13.69 -7.91 -4.83
N ILE A 208 -12.40 -8.19 -4.56
CA ILE A 208 -11.34 -8.16 -5.58
C ILE A 208 -11.56 -9.25 -6.62
N GLU A 209 -11.86 -10.49 -6.20
CA GLU A 209 -12.17 -11.62 -7.10
C GLU A 209 -13.39 -11.29 -7.97
N LYS A 210 -14.49 -10.84 -7.35
CA LYS A 210 -15.70 -10.44 -8.06
C LYS A 210 -15.43 -9.33 -9.08
N TRP A 211 -14.77 -8.25 -8.67
CA TRP A 211 -14.45 -7.13 -9.57
C TRP A 211 -13.55 -7.57 -10.73
N THR A 212 -12.58 -8.44 -10.47
CA THR A 212 -11.68 -8.98 -11.50
C THR A 212 -12.47 -9.80 -12.53
N LEU A 213 -13.41 -10.64 -12.08
CA LEU A 213 -14.29 -11.41 -12.97
C LEU A 213 -15.23 -10.50 -13.78
N GLU A 214 -15.90 -9.53 -13.15
CA GLU A 214 -16.78 -8.57 -13.83
C GLU A 214 -16.01 -7.73 -14.86
N LYS A 215 -14.77 -7.32 -14.54
CA LYS A 215 -13.85 -6.63 -15.44
C LYS A 215 -13.48 -7.50 -16.65
N LEU A 216 -13.00 -8.72 -16.44
CA LEU A 216 -12.58 -9.63 -17.53
C LEU A 216 -13.74 -9.96 -18.48
N LEU A 217 -14.94 -10.22 -17.95
CA LEU A 217 -16.13 -10.46 -18.76
C LEU A 217 -16.54 -9.22 -19.58
N THR A 218 -16.41 -8.03 -19.00
CA THR A 218 -16.69 -6.77 -19.70
C THR A 218 -15.65 -6.49 -20.80
N GLU A 219 -14.36 -6.72 -20.52
CA GLU A 219 -13.27 -6.55 -21.50
C GLU A 219 -13.39 -7.53 -22.67
N GLN A 220 -13.78 -8.79 -22.41
CA GLN A 220 -14.09 -9.77 -23.44
C GLN A 220 -15.27 -9.31 -24.32
N ALA A 221 -16.38 -8.89 -23.71
CA ALA A 221 -17.55 -8.40 -24.45
C ALA A 221 -17.25 -7.15 -25.29
N VAL A 222 -16.42 -6.23 -24.79
CA VAL A 222 -15.94 -5.05 -25.54
C VAL A 222 -15.04 -5.48 -26.71
N SER A 223 -14.18 -6.47 -26.52
CA SER A 223 -13.33 -7.04 -27.59
C SER A 223 -14.17 -7.64 -28.72
N GLU A 224 -15.17 -8.46 -28.38
CA GLU A 224 -16.10 -9.07 -29.34
C GLU A 224 -16.94 -8.03 -30.09
N LEU A 225 -17.45 -7.01 -29.38
CA LEU A 225 -18.19 -5.90 -29.99
C LEU A 225 -17.31 -5.06 -30.93
N ASN A 226 -16.04 -4.83 -30.59
CA ASN A 226 -15.08 -4.15 -31.47
C ASN A 226 -14.79 -4.98 -32.72
N ALA A 227 -14.49 -6.28 -32.57
CA ALA A 227 -14.26 -7.18 -33.71
C ALA A 227 -15.48 -7.26 -34.65
N SER A 228 -16.69 -7.28 -34.09
CA SER A 228 -17.95 -7.21 -34.85
C SER A 228 -18.08 -5.88 -35.61
N ASN A 229 -17.76 -4.75 -34.98
CA ASN A 229 -17.78 -3.44 -35.62
C ASN A 229 -16.76 -3.33 -36.77
N GLU A 230 -15.51 -3.78 -36.59
CA GLU A 230 -14.51 -3.74 -37.67
C GLU A 230 -14.90 -4.65 -38.85
N LYS A 231 -15.48 -5.82 -38.58
CA LYS A 231 -16.05 -6.68 -39.63
C LYS A 231 -17.16 -5.96 -40.41
N LEU A 232 -18.12 -5.35 -39.72
CA LEU A 232 -19.22 -4.62 -40.35
C LEU A 232 -18.74 -3.41 -41.16
N LYS A 233 -17.71 -2.70 -40.71
CA LYS A 233 -17.06 -1.62 -41.47
C LYS A 233 -16.43 -2.15 -42.76
N ALA A 234 -15.72 -3.28 -42.71
CA ALA A 234 -15.09 -3.89 -43.88
C ALA A 234 -16.12 -4.41 -44.91
N GLU A 235 -17.22 -5.00 -44.44
CA GLU A 235 -18.34 -5.42 -45.31
C GLU A 235 -19.04 -4.22 -45.96
N LEU A 236 -19.26 -3.13 -45.20
CA LEU A 236 -19.82 -1.87 -45.69
C LEU A 236 -18.89 -1.18 -46.70
N GLU A 237 -17.58 -1.16 -46.46
CA GLU A 237 -16.62 -0.60 -47.42
C GLU A 237 -16.58 -1.41 -48.73
N ARG A 238 -16.60 -2.75 -48.63
CA ARG A 238 -16.69 -3.64 -49.78
C ARG A 238 -17.95 -3.39 -50.61
N ALA A 239 -19.10 -3.25 -49.95
CA ALA A 239 -20.36 -2.94 -50.63
C ALA A 239 -20.33 -1.58 -51.32
N TYR A 240 -19.74 -0.54 -50.71
CA TYR A 240 -19.58 0.76 -51.36
C TYR A 240 -18.66 0.69 -52.60
N ARG A 241 -17.53 -0.02 -52.52
CA ARG A 241 -16.61 -0.23 -53.66
C ARG A 241 -17.32 -0.94 -54.82
N GLU A 242 -18.15 -1.95 -54.53
CA GLU A 242 -18.93 -2.69 -55.54
C GLU A 242 -20.00 -1.80 -56.19
N ILE A 243 -20.75 -1.03 -55.39
CA ILE A 243 -21.73 -0.04 -55.89
C ILE A 243 -21.06 1.00 -56.79
N GLU A 244 -19.84 1.45 -56.46
CA GLU A 244 -19.10 2.40 -57.29
C GLU A 244 -18.67 1.79 -58.64
N GLN A 245 -18.19 0.54 -58.66
CA GLN A 245 -17.83 -0.18 -59.89
C GLN A 245 -19.05 -0.41 -60.79
N LEU A 246 -20.20 -0.79 -60.21
CA LEU A 246 -21.45 -0.95 -60.94
C LEU A 246 -21.96 0.38 -61.51
N ARG A 247 -21.79 1.49 -60.79
CA ARG A 247 -22.12 2.84 -61.30
C ARG A 247 -21.22 3.25 -62.47
N ARG A 248 -19.90 3.08 -62.36
CA ARG A 248 -18.94 3.38 -63.44
C ARG A 248 -19.29 2.59 -64.72
N THR A 249 -19.47 1.27 -64.61
CA THR A 249 -19.78 0.40 -65.76
C THR A 249 -21.19 0.59 -66.36
N LEU A 250 -22.11 1.24 -65.64
CA LEU A 250 -23.40 1.73 -66.18
C LEU A 250 -23.27 3.10 -66.87
N ASN A 251 -22.35 3.95 -66.41
CA ASN A 251 -22.07 5.27 -67.00
C ASN A 251 -21.18 5.21 -68.26
N GLU A 252 -20.57 4.06 -68.55
CA GLU A 252 -19.71 3.79 -69.71
C GLU A 252 -20.47 3.15 -70.90
N LYS A 253 -21.82 3.21 -70.90
CA LYS A 253 -22.72 2.63 -71.92
C LYS A 253 -23.77 3.62 -72.41
#